data_AF-A0A2T3YRM3-F1
#
_entry.id   AF-A0A2T3YRM3-F1
#
_cell.length_a   1.000
_cell.length_b   1.000
_cell.length_c   1.000
_cell.angle_alpha   90.00
_cell.angle_beta   90.00
_cell.angle_gamma   90.00
#
_symmetry.space_group_name_H-M   'P 1'
#
loop_
_entity.id
_entity.type
_entity.pdbx_description
1 polymer ?
#
loop_
_entity_poly.entity_id
_entity_poly.type
_entity_poly.pdbx_seq_one_letter_code
_entity_poly.pdbx_strand_id
1 'polypeptide(L)' 'NKKKEIKKDMGILIKRQPPPIFNGKISELRPFQTQLRAYFIDFKNTINTEDKKVSFAASRLKGTALKWFRPMWDKYLKDP' A
#
# COMPACT_ATOMS: atom_id res chain seq x y z
N ASN A 1 40.97 -22.43 -3.29
CA ASN A 1 40.10 -22.19 -2.12
C ASN A 1 39.85 -20.69 -1.96
N LYS A 2 38.82 -20.12 -2.61
CA LYS A 2 38.43 -18.71 -2.41
C LYS A 2 37.00 -18.71 -1.90
N LYS A 3 36.85 -18.55 -0.57
CA LYS A 3 35.56 -18.21 0.05
C LYS A 3 35.14 -16.88 -0.57
N LYS A 4 34.14 -16.91 -1.45
CA LYS A 4 33.38 -15.70 -1.81
C LYS A 4 32.71 -15.23 -0.53
N GLU A 5 33.22 -14.17 0.08
CA GLU A 5 32.45 -13.40 1.03
C GLU A 5 31.20 -12.89 0.31
N ILE A 6 30.07 -13.52 0.61
CA ILE A 6 28.76 -13.01 0.26
C ILE A 6 28.57 -11.77 1.14
N LYS A 7 29.02 -10.60 0.67
CA LYS A 7 28.45 -9.34 1.12
C LYS A 7 26.98 -9.38 0.71
N LYS A 8 26.14 -9.94 1.58
CA LYS A 8 24.69 -9.73 1.52
C LYS A 8 24.51 -8.22 1.66
N ASP A 9 24.24 -7.55 0.56
CA ASP A 9 23.65 -6.22 0.59
C ASP A 9 22.46 -6.27 1.55
N MET A 10 22.60 -5.68 2.73
CA MET A 10 21.49 -5.48 3.66
C MET A 10 20.36 -4.63 3.04
N GLY A 11 20.61 -4.02 1.88
CA GLY A 11 19.60 -3.39 1.03
C GLY A 11 18.62 -4.37 0.37
N ILE A 12 18.90 -5.68 0.40
CA ILE A 12 17.95 -6.72 0.00
C ILE A 12 17.00 -7.00 1.19
N LEU A 13 15.97 -6.16 1.24
CA LEU A 13 14.58 -6.65 1.24
C LEU A 13 13.98 -7.20 2.54
N ILE A 14 13.98 -6.43 3.63
CA ILE A 14 12.74 -6.40 4.44
C ILE A 14 11.77 -5.48 3.69
N LYS A 15 11.17 -5.97 2.59
CA LYS A 15 10.05 -5.28 1.95
C LYS A 15 9.02 -5.04 3.05
N ARG A 16 8.70 -3.76 3.35
CA ARG A 16 7.66 -3.42 4.32
C ARG A 16 6.42 -4.26 4.00
N GLN A 17 5.85 -4.90 5.01
CA GLN A 17 4.61 -5.66 4.80
C GLN A 17 3.50 -4.71 4.33
N PRO A 18 2.60 -5.18 3.44
CA PRO A 18 1.46 -4.37 3.04
C PRO A 18 0.70 -3.85 4.27
N PRO A 19 0.20 -2.61 4.26
CA PRO A 19 -0.62 -2.09 5.34
C PRO A 19 -1.83 -3.00 5.62
N PRO A 20 -2.32 -3.03 6.87
CA PRO A 20 -3.44 -3.85 7.27
C PRO A 20 -4.71 -3.48 6.51
N ILE A 21 -5.64 -4.42 6.42
CA ILE A 21 -6.94 -4.19 5.79
C ILE A 21 -7.81 -3.31 6.72
N PHE A 22 -8.36 -2.22 6.18
CA PHE A 22 -9.17 -1.25 6.89
C PHE A 22 -10.67 -1.48 6.67
N ASN A 23 -11.44 -1.57 7.76
CA ASN A 23 -12.89 -1.80 7.70
C ASN A 23 -13.76 -0.53 7.85
N GLY A 24 -13.15 0.61 8.19
CA GLY A 24 -13.87 1.87 8.46
C GLY A 24 -13.85 2.34 9.92
N LYS A 25 -13.19 1.64 10.84
CA LYS A 25 -13.13 2.06 12.25
C LYS A 25 -12.31 3.34 12.44
N ILE A 26 -12.93 4.38 13.00
CA ILE A 26 -12.34 5.71 13.15
C ILE A 26 -11.02 5.68 13.94
N SER A 27 -10.95 4.88 15.02
CA SER A 27 -9.74 4.75 15.83
C SER A 27 -8.53 4.19 15.07
N GLU A 28 -8.76 3.48 13.96
CA GLU A 28 -7.72 2.84 13.14
C GLU A 28 -7.34 3.68 11.91
N LEU A 29 -8.08 4.76 11.62
CA LEU A 29 -7.89 5.56 10.42
C LEU A 29 -6.51 6.21 10.34
N ARG A 30 -6.07 6.87 11.42
CA ARG A 30 -4.74 7.52 11.47
C ARG A 30 -3.61 6.48 11.31
N PRO A 31 -3.58 5.37 12.08
CA PRO A 31 -2.60 4.30 11.86
C PRO A 31 -2.59 3.75 10.44
N PHE A 32 -3.76 3.56 9.83
CA PHE A 32 -3.88 3.06 8.46
C PHE A 32 -3.26 4.02 7.43
N GLN A 33 -3.57 5.32 7.52
CA GLN A 33 -3.01 6.35 6.64
C GLN A 33 -1.49 6.47 6.77
N THR A 34 -0.97 6.44 8.00
CA THR A 34 0.49 6.49 8.25
C THR A 34 1.20 5.30 7.59
N GLN A 35 0.63 4.11 7.71
CA GLN A 35 1.21 2.91 7.10
C GLN A 35 1.16 2.94 5.57
N LEU A 36 0.08 3.45 4.97
CA LEU A 36 0.00 3.67 3.52
C LEU A 36 1.08 4.63 3.03
N ARG A 37 1.23 5.80 3.69
CA ARG A 37 2.25 6.79 3.31
C ARG A 37 3.65 6.21 3.37
N ALA A 38 3.97 5.50 4.45
CA ALA A 38 5.27 4.87 4.61
C ALA A 38 5.51 3.78 3.54
N TYR A 39 4.49 2.99 3.21
CA TYR A 39 4.56 2.02 2.13
C TYR A 39 4.81 2.70 0.76
N PHE A 40 4.13 3.81 0.46
CA PHE A 40 4.36 4.52 -0.80
C PHE A 40 5.76 5.13 -0.92
N ILE A 41 6.36 5.56 0.19
CA ILE A 41 7.75 6.04 0.21
C ILE A 41 8.71 4.89 -0.12
N ASP A 42 8.54 3.75 0.55
CA ASP A 42 9.42 2.58 0.38
C ASP A 42 9.30 1.97 -1.02
N PHE A 43 8.11 2.02 -1.62
CA PHE A 43 7.81 1.47 -2.95
C PHE A 43 7.62 2.55 -4.02
N LYS A 44 8.21 3.74 -3.85
CA LYS A 44 8.02 4.89 -4.74
C LYS A 44 8.33 4.62 -6.22
N ASN A 45 9.23 3.67 -6.51
CA ASN A 45 9.58 3.29 -7.87
C ASN A 45 8.52 2.38 -8.53
N THR A 46 7.74 1.65 -7.73
CA THR A 46 6.66 0.75 -8.22
C THR A 46 5.31 1.45 -8.20
N ILE A 47 4.99 2.16 -7.12
CA ILE A 47 3.76 2.92 -6.89
C ILE A 47 4.06 4.41 -7.08
N ASN A 48 4.39 4.77 -8.32
CA ASN A 48 4.91 6.08 -8.69
C ASN A 48 3.86 7.08 -9.20
N THR A 49 2.61 6.66 -9.37
CA THR A 49 1.50 7.53 -9.80
C THR A 49 0.42 7.58 -8.74
N GLU A 50 -0.36 8.67 -8.71
CA GLU A 50 -1.48 8.80 -7.78
C GLU A 50 -2.51 7.68 -8.00
N ASP A 51 -2.83 7.33 -9.24
CA ASP A 51 -3.77 6.24 -9.56
C ASP A 51 -3.33 4.90 -8.99
N LYS A 52 -2.01 4.61 -9.02
CA LYS A 52 -1.46 3.40 -8.40
C LYS A 52 -1.58 3.45 -6.88
N LYS A 53 -1.37 4.61 -6.26
CA LYS A 53 -1.55 4.79 -4.81
C LYS A 53 -3.01 4.59 -4.41
N VAL A 54 -3.94 5.20 -5.14
CA VAL A 54 -5.38 5.06 -4.91
C VAL A 54 -5.82 3.60 -5.12
N SER A 55 -5.41 2.97 -6.20
CA SER A 55 -5.69 1.55 -6.48
C SER A 55 -5.17 0.63 -5.38
N PHE A 56 -3.95 0.87 -4.91
CA PHE A 56 -3.37 0.10 -3.81
C PHE A 56 -4.13 0.32 -2.50
N ALA A 57 -4.43 1.57 -2.13
CA ALA A 57 -5.19 1.90 -0.94
C ALA A 57 -6.60 1.29 -0.97
N ALA A 58 -7.27 1.33 -2.13
CA ALA A 58 -8.57 0.70 -2.36
C ALA A 58 -8.52 -0.82 -2.13
N SER A 59 -7.44 -1.48 -2.58
CA SER A 59 -7.23 -2.92 -2.34
C SER A 59 -7.08 -3.29 -0.86
N ARG A 60 -6.80 -2.30 0.02
CA ARG A 60 -6.69 -2.48 1.47
C ARG A 60 -7.99 -2.16 2.19
N LEU A 61 -9.09 -1.86 1.50
CA LEU A 61 -10.40 -1.64 2.13
C LEU A 61 -11.19 -2.95 2.22
N LYS A 62 -11.98 -3.11 3.30
CA LYS A 62 -13.01 -4.15 3.44
C LYS A 62 -14.27 -3.61 4.11
N GLY A 63 -15.31 -4.44 4.15
CA GLY A 63 -16.51 -4.17 4.95
C GLY A 63 -17.12 -2.80 4.65
N THR A 64 -17.40 -2.02 5.69
CA THR A 64 -18.05 -0.71 5.59
C THR A 64 -17.23 0.29 4.77
N ALA A 65 -15.91 0.36 4.98
CA ALA A 65 -15.06 1.27 4.21
C ALA A 65 -15.07 0.96 2.71
N LEU A 66 -15.00 -0.33 2.34
CA LEU A 66 -15.08 -0.72 0.94
C LEU A 66 -16.45 -0.41 0.34
N LYS A 67 -17.54 -0.70 1.07
CA LYS A 67 -18.91 -0.39 0.62
C LYS A 67 -19.11 1.12 0.38
N TRP A 68 -18.54 1.95 1.24
CA TRP A 68 -18.59 3.41 1.10
C TRP A 68 -17.77 3.90 -0.11
N PHE A 69 -16.59 3.34 -0.35
CA PHE A 69 -15.71 3.78 -1.44
C PHE A 69 -16.14 3.29 -2.83
N ARG A 70 -16.74 2.10 -2.89
CA ARG A 70 -17.03 1.38 -4.15
C ARG A 70 -17.80 2.19 -5.19
N PRO A 71 -18.85 2.97 -4.87
CA PRO A 71 -19.56 3.76 -5.89
C PRO A 71 -18.68 4.83 -6.56
N MET A 72 -17.77 5.45 -5.80
CA MET A 72 -16.82 6.44 -6.32
C MET A 72 -15.76 5.76 -7.19
N TRP A 73 -15.28 4.60 -6.75
CA TRP A 73 -14.31 3.80 -7.50
C TRP A 73 -14.89 3.27 -8.82
N ASP A 74 -16.11 2.75 -8.80
CA ASP A 74 -16.81 2.27 -9.99
C ASP A 74 -17.07 3.39 -11.00
N LYS A 75 -17.31 4.62 -10.52
CA LYS A 75 -17.41 5.81 -11.39
C LYS A 75 -16.06 6.15 -12.02
N TYR A 76 -15.00 6.23 -11.21
CA TYR A 76 -13.64 6.50 -11.69
C TYR A 76 -13.17 5.47 -12.72
N LEU A 77 -13.42 4.17 -12.50
CA LEU A 77 -13.01 3.13 -13.45
C LEU A 77 -13.77 3.15 -14.78
N LYS A 78 -14.94 3.78 -14.84
CA LYS A 78 -15.72 3.94 -16.07
C LYS A 78 -15.31 5.18 -16.88
N ASP A 79 -14.80 6.19 -16.19
CA ASP A 79 -14.41 7.49 -16.76
C ASP A 79 -13.24 8.07 -15.93
N PRO A 80 -11.99 7.59 -16.17
CA PRO A 80 -10.82 7.88 -15.33
C PRO A 80 -10.20 9.27 -15.53
#